data_AF-A0A353M160-F1
#
_entry.id   AF-A0A353M160-F1
#
_cell.length_a   1.000
_cell.length_b   1.000
_cell.length_c   1.000
_cell.angle_alpha   90.00
_cell.angle_beta   90.00
_cell.angle_gamma   90.00
#
_symmetry.space_group_name_H-M   'P 1'
#
loop_
_entity.id
_entity.type
_entity.pdbx_description
1 polymer ?
#
loop_
_entity_poly.entity_id
_entity_poly.type
_entity_poly.pdbx_seq_one_letter_code
_entity_poly.pdbx_strand_id
1 'polypeptide(L)'
;MLLLLFSGLCQGEVPIISHVFDATAGQSVVQQTFDLWIDGPGLWSFGALAPDGLAFVDQEGQITGEGLLLSGTGFMQSSCLLEAHFDLHLLGEGTHTLGLQVGLEGAEGILGLAIASGYWILPLKSDRVRVEREGVGQLSLPSGQWFLLEEADAVFHGEQEAWLPRSDIETAELTAQVGSIELWWGSSSRLWQAGDRDKVTLYLRGPSPAGELVLRCAPHVRLGAHWSLDGQDLGCEQGSNGGWILHLPSLAEGDHELTGVVQTLLPPTSGQAEIQALWQGVEAFLPIMIGRSWFDYDGLQRIQVDTHSPLLLPSGRIRSTSGRGSVSVEDEGLNVVIPLDDPTKPIWVGTGIAESILWSP
;
A
#
# COMPACT_ATOMS: atom_id res chain seq x y z
N MET A 1 34.85 -30.37 26.67
CA MET A 1 33.93 -31.13 27.54
C MET A 1 32.65 -30.34 27.66
N LEU A 2 31.51 -31.05 27.61
CA LEU A 2 30.12 -30.62 27.43
C LEU A 2 29.72 -30.21 26.00
N LEU A 3 28.98 -31.14 25.40
CA LEU A 3 28.21 -31.10 24.17
C LEU A 3 26.75 -31.19 24.62
N LEU A 4 25.84 -30.40 24.05
CA LEU A 4 24.41 -30.70 23.97
C LEU A 4 23.85 -30.13 22.66
N LEU A 5 23.56 -31.06 21.76
CA LEU A 5 22.81 -31.00 20.49
C LEU A 5 21.29 -31.01 20.82
N PHE A 6 20.29 -30.68 20.00
CA PHE A 6 20.02 -30.64 18.54
C PHE A 6 18.94 -29.54 18.31
N SER A 7 18.83 -28.87 17.16
CA SER A 7 18.12 -29.39 15.98
C SER A 7 18.20 -28.39 14.82
N GLY A 8 18.44 -28.90 13.61
CA GLY A 8 18.23 -28.18 12.35
C GLY A 8 19.28 -27.12 11.96
N LEU A 9 20.44 -27.55 11.46
CA LEU A 9 21.07 -26.80 10.36
C LEU A 9 20.18 -27.00 9.11
N CYS A 10 19.03 -26.34 9.06
CA CYS A 10 18.42 -26.01 7.77
C CYS A 10 19.12 -24.73 7.35
N GLN A 11 20.10 -24.84 6.45
CA GLN A 11 20.44 -23.74 5.58
C GLN A 11 19.17 -23.47 4.76
N GLY A 12 18.30 -22.60 5.26
CA GLY A 12 17.22 -22.06 4.46
C GLY A 12 17.86 -21.38 3.26
N GLU A 13 17.39 -21.72 2.06
CA GLU A 13 17.76 -20.98 0.87
C GLU A 13 17.45 -19.49 1.11
N VAL A 14 18.35 -18.62 0.67
CA VAL A 14 18.19 -17.16 0.77
C VAL A 14 18.09 -16.60 -0.64
N PRO A 15 17.29 -15.54 -0.86
CA PRO A 15 17.25 -14.88 -2.14
C PRO A 15 18.63 -14.28 -2.47
N ILE A 16 19.13 -14.54 -3.68
CA ILE A 16 20.39 -13.97 -4.19
C ILE A 16 20.08 -13.18 -5.45
N ILE A 17 20.35 -11.87 -5.40
CA ILE A 17 20.29 -10.99 -6.56
C ILE A 17 21.71 -10.89 -7.13
N SER A 18 21.87 -11.13 -8.43
CA SER A 18 23.17 -11.13 -9.10
C SER A 18 23.29 -9.92 -10.02
N HIS A 19 24.37 -9.15 -9.86
CA HIS A 19 24.73 -8.04 -10.74
C HIS A 19 26.15 -8.20 -11.26
N VAL A 20 26.36 -7.73 -12.49
CA VAL A 20 27.68 -7.62 -13.11
C VAL A 20 27.94 -6.15 -13.39
N PHE A 21 28.99 -5.61 -12.80
CA PHE A 21 29.40 -4.22 -12.97
C PHE A 21 30.65 -4.14 -13.85
N ASP A 22 30.78 -3.05 -14.60
CA ASP A 22 32.00 -2.76 -15.36
C ASP A 22 33.13 -2.39 -14.38
N ALA A 23 34.31 -3.00 -14.55
CA ALA A 23 35.49 -2.77 -13.71
C ALA A 23 36.01 -1.32 -13.76
N THR A 24 35.58 -0.52 -14.74
CA THR A 24 35.95 0.90 -14.87
C THR A 24 35.04 1.85 -14.10
N ALA A 25 33.88 1.37 -13.62
CA ALA A 25 32.98 2.15 -12.80
C ALA A 25 33.49 2.20 -11.35
N GLY A 26 33.63 3.40 -10.77
CA GLY A 26 34.02 3.55 -9.36
C GLY A 26 32.86 3.31 -8.38
N GLN A 27 31.64 3.56 -8.84
CA GLN A 27 30.39 3.33 -8.10
C GLN A 27 29.34 2.76 -9.05
N SER A 28 28.39 2.01 -8.50
CA SER A 28 27.22 1.54 -9.23
C SER A 28 25.98 1.62 -8.38
N VAL A 29 24.84 1.82 -9.03
CA VAL A 29 23.53 1.95 -8.38
C VAL A 29 22.61 0.88 -8.95
N VAL A 30 21.90 0.21 -8.06
CA VAL A 30 20.88 -0.79 -8.38
C VAL A 30 19.61 -0.39 -7.68
N GLN A 31 18.50 -0.49 -8.40
CA GLN A 31 17.17 -0.35 -7.82
C GLN A 31 16.54 -1.73 -7.68
N GLN A 32 16.07 -2.04 -6.48
CA GLN A 32 15.40 -3.31 -6.16
C GLN A 32 14.07 -3.02 -5.48
N THR A 33 12.99 -3.53 -6.06
CA THR A 33 11.66 -3.44 -5.46
C THR A 33 11.47 -4.56 -4.44
N PHE A 34 10.82 -4.25 -3.32
CA PHE A 34 10.41 -5.22 -2.32
C PHE A 34 9.03 -4.84 -1.78
N ASP A 35 8.25 -5.83 -1.41
CA ASP A 35 6.91 -5.64 -0.90
C ASP A 35 6.93 -5.67 0.62
N LEU A 36 6.18 -4.79 1.26
CA LEU A 36 6.01 -4.79 2.71
C LEU A 36 4.54 -4.94 3.06
N TRP A 37 4.27 -5.87 3.96
CA TRP A 37 3.04 -5.99 4.70
C TRP A 37 3.38 -5.82 6.19
N ILE A 38 2.77 -4.85 6.86
CA ILE A 38 3.03 -4.54 8.28
C ILE A 38 1.69 -4.45 9.00
N ASP A 39 1.61 -5.09 10.15
CA ASP A 39 0.50 -4.96 11.08
C ASP A 39 1.03 -4.68 12.49
N GLY A 40 0.53 -3.60 13.08
CA GLY A 40 0.97 -3.14 14.39
C GLY A 40 0.07 -2.03 14.93
N PRO A 41 -0.18 -1.98 16.25
CA PRO A 41 -1.10 -1.02 16.85
C PRO A 41 -0.54 0.41 16.99
N GLY A 42 0.70 0.66 16.57
CA GLY A 42 1.41 1.89 16.89
C GLY A 42 2.50 2.27 15.90
N LEU A 43 3.41 3.13 16.35
CA LEU A 43 4.58 3.55 15.59
C LEU A 43 5.50 2.36 15.30
N TRP A 44 5.94 2.25 14.05
CA TRP A 44 6.89 1.25 13.62
C TRP A 44 7.99 1.88 12.75
N SER A 45 9.13 1.20 12.70
CA SER A 45 10.29 1.57 11.90
C SER A 45 10.87 0.33 11.21
N PHE A 46 11.12 0.45 9.92
CA PHE A 46 11.77 -0.55 9.10
C PHE A 46 13.14 -0.02 8.67
N GLY A 47 14.19 -0.67 9.14
CA GLY A 47 15.57 -0.24 8.93
C GLY A 47 16.41 -1.30 8.26
N ALA A 48 17.58 -0.89 7.80
CA ALA A 48 18.57 -1.77 7.20
C ALA A 48 19.99 -1.47 7.70
N LEU A 49 20.83 -2.50 7.63
CA LEU A 49 22.25 -2.47 7.94
C LEU A 49 23.01 -3.17 6.81
N ALA A 50 23.82 -2.39 6.10
CA ALA A 50 24.66 -2.82 5.00
C ALA A 50 26.11 -3.07 5.45
N PRO A 51 26.81 -4.04 4.84
CA PRO A 51 28.24 -4.23 5.05
C PRO A 51 29.06 -3.20 4.27
N ASP A 52 30.36 -3.11 4.58
CA ASP A 52 31.32 -2.31 3.82
C ASP A 52 31.25 -2.63 2.32
N GLY A 53 31.18 -1.59 1.49
CA GLY A 53 31.06 -1.71 0.03
C GLY A 53 29.62 -1.70 -0.49
N LEU A 54 28.63 -1.74 0.41
CA LEU A 54 27.22 -1.53 0.11
C LEU A 54 26.68 -0.37 0.97
N ALA A 55 25.92 0.51 0.36
CA ALA A 55 25.12 1.52 1.02
C ALA A 55 23.72 1.56 0.39
N PHE A 56 22.80 2.26 1.02
CA PHE A 56 21.45 2.47 0.50
C PHE A 56 20.97 3.88 0.79
N VAL A 57 19.92 4.30 0.09
CA VAL A 57 19.24 5.57 0.35
C VAL A 57 18.24 5.38 1.50
N ASP A 58 18.41 6.13 2.59
CA ASP A 58 17.48 6.13 3.73
C ASP A 58 16.21 6.95 3.46
N GLN A 59 15.29 6.96 4.42
CA GLN A 59 14.01 7.69 4.36
C GLN A 59 14.21 9.20 4.15
N GLU A 60 15.34 9.76 4.58
CA GLU A 60 15.72 11.16 4.42
C GLU A 60 16.43 11.46 3.08
N GLY A 61 16.66 10.44 2.25
CA GLY A 61 17.33 10.57 0.96
C GLY A 61 18.86 10.58 1.05
N GLN A 62 19.45 10.15 2.17
CA GLN A 62 20.89 10.08 2.37
C GLN A 62 21.44 8.69 2.07
N ILE A 63 22.62 8.65 1.45
CA ILE A 63 23.35 7.40 1.22
C ILE A 63 24.05 7.01 2.52
N THR A 64 23.62 5.89 3.13
CA THR A 64 24.13 5.41 4.42
C THR A 64 24.32 3.89 4.40
N GLY A 65 25.16 3.40 5.32
CA GLY A 65 25.32 1.96 5.60
C GLY A 65 24.38 1.45 6.70
N GLU A 66 23.77 2.34 7.48
CA GLU A 66 22.81 2.00 8.53
C GLU A 66 21.78 3.12 8.63
N GLY A 67 20.49 2.78 8.69
CA GLY A 67 19.44 3.78 8.69
C GLY A 67 18.04 3.19 8.57
N LEU A 68 17.06 4.10 8.62
CA LEU A 68 15.65 3.77 8.39
C LEU A 68 15.36 3.81 6.90
N LEU A 69 14.78 2.75 6.39
CA LEU A 69 14.21 2.74 5.05
C LEU A 69 12.82 3.37 5.06
N LEU A 70 12.01 3.01 6.06
CA LEU A 70 10.63 3.46 6.20
C LEU A 70 10.22 3.56 7.67
N SER A 71 9.25 4.41 7.96
CA SER A 71 8.59 4.49 9.25
C SER A 71 7.13 4.87 9.07
N GLY A 72 6.29 4.46 10.03
CA GLY A 72 4.86 4.70 9.94
C GLY A 72 4.10 4.34 11.21
N THR A 73 2.77 4.32 11.09
CA THR A 73 1.85 3.96 12.17
C THR A 73 0.74 3.06 11.65
N GLY A 74 0.38 2.03 12.41
CA GLY A 74 -0.73 1.17 12.02
C GLY A 74 -0.36 0.20 10.90
N PHE A 75 -1.38 -0.27 10.20
CA PHE A 75 -1.27 -1.18 9.06
C PHE A 75 -0.61 -0.52 7.84
N MET A 76 0.26 -1.25 7.15
CA MET A 76 0.83 -0.86 5.86
C MET A 76 0.87 -2.07 4.91
N GLN A 77 0.58 -1.82 3.64
CA GLN A 77 0.81 -2.78 2.57
C GLN A 77 1.19 -2.02 1.29
N SER A 78 2.43 -2.15 0.83
CA SER A 78 2.95 -1.36 -0.31
C SER A 78 4.19 -2.00 -0.93
N SER A 79 4.43 -1.72 -2.22
CA SER A 79 5.69 -2.02 -2.92
C SER A 79 6.65 -0.85 -2.75
N CYS A 80 7.86 -1.13 -2.29
CA CYS A 80 8.86 -0.15 -1.89
C CYS A 80 10.12 -0.30 -2.75
N LEU A 81 10.77 0.81 -3.07
CA LEU A 81 12.02 0.82 -3.82
C LEU A 81 13.21 0.92 -2.88
N LEU A 82 14.16 -0.01 -3.00
CA LEU A 82 15.49 0.08 -2.41
C LEU A 82 16.48 0.54 -3.47
N GLU A 83 17.11 1.69 -3.26
CA GLU A 83 18.26 2.11 -4.06
C GLU A 83 19.55 1.71 -3.34
N ALA A 84 20.27 0.74 -3.90
CA ALA A 84 21.52 0.19 -3.39
C ALA A 84 22.72 0.76 -4.16
N HIS A 85 23.69 1.30 -3.42
CA HIS A 85 24.93 1.85 -3.93
C HIS A 85 26.09 0.92 -3.61
N PHE A 86 26.86 0.56 -4.63
CA PHE A 86 28.05 -0.29 -4.52
C PHE A 86 29.32 0.54 -4.70
N ASP A 87 30.24 0.46 -3.74
CA ASP A 87 31.59 1.02 -3.88
C ASP A 87 32.52 -0.02 -4.51
N LEU A 88 32.69 0.09 -5.82
CA LEU A 88 33.46 -0.88 -6.60
C LEU A 88 34.96 -0.74 -6.38
N HIS A 89 35.45 0.43 -5.95
CA HIS A 89 36.84 0.59 -5.56
C HIS A 89 37.15 -0.17 -4.27
N LEU A 90 36.22 -0.15 -3.31
CA LEU A 90 36.37 -0.85 -2.04
C LEU A 90 36.25 -2.37 -2.22
N LEU A 91 35.30 -2.82 -3.06
CA LEU A 91 35.11 -4.24 -3.36
C LEU A 91 36.26 -4.80 -4.20
N GLY A 92 36.74 -4.06 -5.20
CA GLY A 92 37.78 -4.51 -6.13
C GLY A 92 37.31 -5.60 -7.09
N GLU A 93 38.19 -6.00 -8.02
CA GLU A 93 37.89 -7.02 -9.03
C GLU A 93 37.62 -8.40 -8.40
N GLY A 94 36.51 -9.03 -8.78
CA GLY A 94 36.18 -10.38 -8.33
C GLY A 94 34.67 -10.60 -8.17
N THR A 95 34.32 -11.71 -7.51
CA THR A 95 32.94 -12.02 -7.13
C THR A 95 32.80 -11.79 -5.62
N HIS A 96 31.82 -10.95 -5.25
CA HIS A 96 31.55 -10.58 -3.88
C HIS A 96 30.13 -10.96 -3.50
N THR A 97 29.91 -11.30 -2.24
CA THR A 97 28.58 -11.56 -1.69
C THR A 97 28.37 -10.64 -0.50
N LEU A 98 27.39 -9.75 -0.63
CA LEU A 98 27.08 -8.72 0.37
C LEU A 98 25.68 -9.01 0.92
N GLY A 99 25.56 -9.11 2.25
CA GLY A 99 24.29 -9.37 2.91
C GLY A 99 23.72 -8.09 3.52
N LEU A 100 22.66 -7.56 2.92
CA LEU A 100 21.87 -6.48 3.53
C LEU A 100 20.97 -7.07 4.61
N GLN A 101 21.13 -6.60 5.84
CA GLN A 101 20.25 -6.98 6.94
C GLN A 101 19.10 -5.99 7.03
N VAL A 102 17.90 -6.48 7.29
CA VAL A 102 16.70 -5.67 7.48
C VAL A 102 16.06 -6.00 8.83
N GLY A 103 15.39 -5.02 9.42
CA GLY A 103 14.73 -5.18 10.71
C GLY A 103 13.49 -4.31 10.81
N LEU A 104 12.47 -4.86 11.47
CA LEU A 104 11.25 -4.14 11.83
C LEU A 104 11.20 -3.93 13.34
N GLU A 105 10.83 -2.74 13.79
CA GLU A 105 10.54 -2.43 15.19
C GLU A 105 9.15 -1.83 15.35
N GLY A 106 8.52 -2.08 16.50
CA GLY A 106 7.19 -1.54 16.81
C GLY A 106 5.99 -2.24 16.16
N ALA A 107 6.22 -3.15 15.21
CA ALA A 107 5.17 -3.93 14.53
C ALA A 107 5.62 -5.35 14.16
N GLU A 108 4.67 -6.14 13.67
CA GLU A 108 4.90 -7.40 12.97
C GLU A 108 4.73 -7.19 11.47
N GLY A 109 5.36 -8.02 10.63
CA GLY A 109 5.21 -7.86 9.20
C GLY A 109 5.74 -9.02 8.37
N ILE A 110 5.66 -8.86 7.07
CA ILE A 110 6.18 -9.77 6.05
C ILE A 110 6.83 -8.91 4.98
N LEU A 111 8.09 -9.17 4.69
CA LEU A 111 8.75 -8.61 3.51
C LEU A 111 8.66 -9.62 2.37
N GLY A 112 8.23 -9.17 1.21
CA GLY A 112 8.22 -9.91 -0.03
C GLY A 112 9.31 -9.42 -0.97
N LEU A 113 9.91 -10.34 -1.73
CA LEU A 113 10.98 -10.03 -2.66
C LEU A 113 10.84 -10.90 -3.91
N ALA A 114 10.44 -10.27 -5.01
CA ALA A 114 10.42 -10.90 -6.33
C ALA A 114 11.83 -10.87 -6.95
N ILE A 115 12.36 -12.04 -7.27
CA ILE A 115 13.62 -12.20 -8.04
C ILE A 115 13.45 -13.28 -9.11
N ALA A 116 14.45 -13.45 -9.98
CA ALA A 116 14.39 -14.42 -11.07
C ALA A 116 14.11 -15.88 -10.64
N SER A 117 14.48 -16.26 -9.41
CA SER A 117 14.21 -17.60 -8.86
C SER A 117 12.80 -17.77 -8.28
N GLY A 118 12.01 -16.70 -8.21
CA GLY A 118 10.65 -16.70 -7.69
C GLY A 118 10.41 -15.62 -6.65
N TYR A 119 9.28 -15.75 -5.94
CA TYR A 119 8.85 -14.78 -4.95
C TYR A 119 9.17 -15.27 -3.54
N TRP A 120 10.07 -14.57 -2.87
CA TRP A 120 10.53 -14.88 -1.52
C TRP A 120 9.79 -14.06 -0.49
N ILE A 121 9.53 -14.64 0.67
CA ILE A 121 8.98 -13.91 1.82
C ILE A 121 9.87 -14.09 3.05
N LEU A 122 9.89 -13.05 3.88
CA LEU A 122 10.60 -12.98 5.14
C LEU A 122 9.64 -12.48 6.23
N PRO A 123 9.17 -13.35 7.13
CA PRO A 123 8.43 -12.93 8.31
C PRO A 123 9.29 -12.03 9.20
N LEU A 124 8.77 -10.86 9.56
CA LEU A 124 9.44 -9.85 10.38
C LEU A 124 8.76 -9.76 11.74
N LYS A 125 9.48 -10.14 12.81
CA LYS A 125 8.97 -10.14 14.19
C LYS A 125 7.64 -10.88 14.40
N SER A 126 7.34 -11.86 13.55
CA SER A 126 6.10 -12.63 13.65
C SER A 126 6.36 -14.12 13.49
N ASP A 127 5.85 -14.90 14.45
CA ASP A 127 5.77 -16.35 14.38
C ASP A 127 4.37 -16.82 13.93
N ARG A 128 3.52 -15.89 13.48
CA ARG A 128 2.13 -16.12 13.08
C ARG A 128 1.95 -16.23 11.57
N VAL A 129 3.03 -16.11 10.82
CA VAL A 129 3.01 -16.21 9.36
C VAL A 129 2.89 -17.67 8.96
N ARG A 130 1.90 -17.98 8.12
CA ARG A 130 1.67 -19.31 7.58
C ARG A 130 1.44 -19.26 6.08
N VAL A 131 1.90 -20.28 5.39
CA VAL A 131 1.65 -20.49 3.96
C VAL A 131 0.74 -21.70 3.80
N GLU A 132 -0.35 -21.54 3.06
CA GLU A 132 -1.19 -22.65 2.63
C GLU A 132 -0.79 -23.09 1.23
N ARG A 133 -0.30 -24.34 1.13
CA ARG A 133 0.11 -24.96 -0.13
C ARG A 133 -0.78 -26.12 -0.49
N GLU A 134 -1.28 -26.12 -1.72
CA GLU A 134 -2.12 -27.21 -2.23
C GLU A 134 -1.37 -28.55 -2.14
N GLY A 135 -2.04 -29.57 -1.59
CA GLY A 135 -1.46 -30.92 -1.43
C GLY A 135 -0.49 -31.10 -0.26
N VAL A 136 0.04 -30.02 0.33
CA VAL A 136 0.92 -30.08 1.52
C VAL A 136 0.18 -29.65 2.79
N GLY A 137 -0.69 -28.64 2.70
CA GLY A 137 -1.41 -28.05 3.83
C GLY A 137 -0.75 -26.78 4.35
N GLN A 138 -0.91 -26.52 5.66
CA GLN A 138 -0.40 -25.31 6.31
C GLN A 138 1.07 -25.48 6.74
N LEU A 139 1.91 -24.52 6.33
CA LEU A 139 3.32 -24.41 6.67
C LEU A 139 3.53 -23.16 7.54
N SER A 140 3.91 -23.33 8.81
CA SER A 140 4.26 -22.21 9.69
C SER A 140 5.67 -21.72 9.42
N LEU A 141 5.84 -20.42 9.26
CA LEU A 141 7.14 -19.80 8.97
C LEU A 141 7.70 -19.10 10.22
N PRO A 142 8.93 -19.41 10.63
CA PRO A 142 9.56 -18.72 11.75
C PRO A 142 9.99 -17.29 11.38
N SER A 143 9.94 -16.39 12.36
CA SER A 143 10.46 -15.02 12.18
C SER A 143 11.93 -15.01 11.73
N GLY A 144 12.25 -14.18 10.75
CA GLY A 144 13.62 -13.92 10.29
C GLY A 144 14.20 -14.98 9.35
N GLN A 145 13.38 -15.90 8.81
CA GLN A 145 13.83 -16.88 7.82
C GLN A 145 13.14 -16.67 6.48
N TRP A 146 13.92 -16.70 5.41
CA TRP A 146 13.42 -16.62 4.05
C TRP A 146 12.68 -17.89 3.65
N PHE A 147 11.60 -17.72 2.88
CA PHE A 147 10.80 -18.81 2.34
C PHE A 147 10.39 -18.51 0.90
N LEU A 148 10.61 -19.48 -0.01
CA LEU A 148 10.22 -19.37 -1.41
C LEU A 148 8.76 -19.82 -1.61
N LEU A 149 7.94 -18.94 -2.17
CA LEU A 149 6.55 -19.24 -2.52
C LEU A 149 6.45 -19.98 -3.85
N GLU A 150 5.47 -20.88 -3.94
CA GLU A 150 4.95 -21.42 -5.19
C GLU A 150 3.79 -20.57 -5.72
N GLU A 151 3.48 -20.70 -7.01
CA GLU A 151 2.47 -19.87 -7.69
C GLU A 151 1.08 -19.97 -7.06
N ALA A 152 0.69 -21.12 -6.50
CA ALA A 152 -0.60 -21.32 -5.87
C ALA A 152 -0.62 -21.05 -4.35
N ASP A 153 0.51 -20.67 -3.75
CA ASP A 153 0.60 -20.47 -2.31
C ASP A 153 -0.19 -19.24 -1.85
N ALA A 154 -0.97 -19.41 -0.79
CA ALA A 154 -1.62 -18.31 -0.08
C ALA A 154 -0.88 -18.00 1.23
N VAL A 155 -0.61 -16.72 1.50
CA VAL A 155 0.14 -16.27 2.67
C VAL A 155 -0.83 -15.66 3.67
N PHE A 156 -0.71 -16.04 4.94
CA PHE A 156 -1.55 -15.54 6.02
C PHE A 156 -0.69 -15.06 7.19
N HIS A 157 -1.18 -14.02 7.88
CA HIS A 157 -0.73 -13.62 9.20
C HIS A 157 -1.89 -13.81 10.18
N GLY A 158 -1.74 -14.78 11.10
CA GLY A 158 -2.88 -15.22 11.91
C GLY A 158 -4.03 -15.69 11.01
N GLU A 159 -5.22 -15.12 11.19
CA GLU A 159 -6.41 -15.47 10.38
C GLU A 159 -6.61 -14.58 9.16
N GLN A 160 -5.75 -13.57 8.96
CA GLN A 160 -5.85 -12.64 7.85
C GLN A 160 -4.94 -13.09 6.70
N GLU A 161 -5.48 -13.11 5.50
CA GLU A 161 -4.68 -13.30 4.29
C GLU A 161 -3.82 -12.04 4.07
N ALA A 162 -2.50 -12.22 4.04
CA ALA A 162 -1.54 -11.16 3.76
C ALA A 162 -1.32 -11.12 2.25
N TRP A 163 -2.05 -10.23 1.57
CA TRP A 163 -1.84 -10.04 0.14
C TRP A 163 -0.53 -9.29 -0.06
N LEU A 164 0.42 -9.94 -0.70
CA LEU A 164 1.66 -9.33 -1.13
C LEU A 164 1.57 -9.11 -2.64
N PRO A 165 1.79 -7.87 -3.14
CA PRO A 165 1.89 -7.62 -4.57
C PRO A 165 2.95 -8.55 -5.15
N ARG A 166 2.57 -9.50 -5.99
CA ARG A 166 3.56 -10.29 -6.72
C ARG A 166 4.02 -9.43 -7.88
N SER A 167 5.05 -8.63 -7.64
CA SER A 167 5.75 -7.90 -8.69
C SER A 167 6.13 -8.91 -9.77
N ASP A 168 5.63 -8.71 -11.00
CA ASP A 168 5.97 -9.58 -12.12
C ASP A 168 7.50 -9.58 -12.28
N ILE A 169 8.10 -10.77 -12.43
CA ILE A 169 9.54 -10.94 -12.56
C ILE A 169 9.98 -10.31 -13.89
N GLU A 170 10.28 -9.02 -13.89
CA GLU A 170 11.16 -8.44 -14.91
C GLU A 170 12.59 -8.66 -14.44
N THR A 171 13.19 -9.73 -14.97
CA THR A 171 14.65 -9.89 -15.01
C THR A 171 15.20 -8.57 -15.55
N ALA A 172 15.92 -7.83 -14.72
CA ALA A 172 16.61 -6.61 -15.12
C ALA A 172 17.71 -6.96 -16.14
N GLU A 173 17.32 -7.20 -17.39
CA GLU A 173 18.21 -7.15 -18.53
C GLU A 173 18.49 -5.67 -18.81
N LEU A 174 19.72 -5.27 -18.54
CA LEU A 174 20.28 -4.00 -19.01
C LEU A 174 19.94 -3.82 -20.50
N THR A 175 19.03 -2.91 -20.80
CA THR A 175 19.00 -2.25 -22.11
C THR A 175 19.53 -0.85 -21.94
N ALA A 176 20.72 -0.63 -22.49
CA ALA A 176 21.37 0.66 -22.56
C ALA A 176 20.50 1.69 -23.32
N GLN A 177 20.37 2.87 -22.72
CA GLN A 177 20.09 4.18 -23.33
C GLN A 177 19.04 4.21 -24.45
N VAL A 178 17.77 4.26 -24.04
CA VAL A 178 16.77 5.16 -24.63
C VAL A 178 16.55 6.26 -23.59
N GLY A 179 16.29 7.51 -24.00
CA GLY A 179 16.19 8.66 -23.10
C GLY A 179 15.39 8.34 -21.83
N SER A 180 15.86 8.84 -20.68
CA SER A 180 15.25 8.56 -19.37
C SER A 180 13.74 8.82 -19.45
N ILE A 181 12.97 7.75 -19.33
CA ILE A 181 11.52 7.81 -19.27
C ILE A 181 11.18 8.50 -17.94
N GLU A 182 10.57 9.68 -18.00
CA GLU A 182 10.13 10.40 -16.80
C GLU A 182 8.61 10.35 -16.71
N LEU A 183 8.15 9.94 -15.54
CA LEU A 183 6.75 9.74 -15.20
C LEU A 183 6.54 10.26 -13.78
N TRP A 184 5.57 11.16 -13.56
CA TRP A 184 5.27 11.65 -12.21
C TRP A 184 3.82 12.11 -12.08
N TRP A 185 3.28 12.00 -10.87
CA TRP A 185 1.93 12.51 -10.59
C TRP A 185 1.95 14.00 -10.27
N GLY A 186 0.90 14.70 -10.67
CA GLY A 186 0.60 16.04 -10.16
C GLY A 186 0.34 15.98 -8.66
N SER A 187 0.95 16.91 -7.91
CA SER A 187 0.83 16.94 -6.46
C SER A 187 -0.61 17.22 -6.02
N SER A 188 -1.19 16.31 -5.23
CA SER A 188 -2.43 16.54 -4.50
C SER A 188 -2.17 16.48 -2.99
N SER A 189 -1.91 17.62 -2.35
CA SER A 189 -1.75 17.71 -0.89
C SER A 189 -3.08 17.71 -0.12
N ARG A 190 -4.17 17.29 -0.79
CA ARG A 190 -5.52 17.33 -0.24
C ARG A 190 -5.79 16.05 0.55
N LEU A 191 -6.47 16.18 1.69
CA LEU A 191 -7.09 15.06 2.39
C LEU A 191 -8.41 14.70 1.68
N TRP A 192 -8.49 13.49 1.16
CA TRP A 192 -9.70 12.96 0.53
C TRP A 192 -10.60 12.36 1.60
N GLN A 193 -11.91 12.43 1.41
CA GLN A 193 -12.87 11.76 2.29
C GLN A 193 -13.43 10.51 1.62
N ALA A 194 -13.83 9.53 2.41
CA ALA A 194 -14.59 8.39 1.89
C ALA A 194 -15.79 8.89 1.07
N GLY A 195 -15.89 8.46 -0.19
CA GLY A 195 -16.94 8.88 -1.12
C GLY A 195 -16.57 10.03 -2.06
N ASP A 196 -15.43 10.69 -1.85
CA ASP A 196 -14.97 11.75 -2.76
C ASP A 196 -14.69 11.20 -4.17
N ARG A 197 -14.91 12.07 -5.16
CA ARG A 197 -14.53 11.86 -6.55
C ARG A 197 -13.76 13.08 -7.03
N ASP A 198 -12.56 12.86 -7.55
CA ASP A 198 -11.73 13.96 -8.03
C ASP A 198 -10.91 13.56 -9.26
N LYS A 199 -10.42 14.58 -9.98
CA LYS A 199 -9.54 14.40 -11.13
C LYS A 199 -8.10 14.21 -10.63
N VAL A 200 -7.39 13.27 -11.24
CA VAL A 200 -5.94 13.10 -11.07
C VAL A 200 -5.23 13.31 -12.40
N THR A 201 -3.99 13.77 -12.30
CA THR A 201 -3.14 14.08 -13.45
C THR A 201 -1.80 13.38 -13.28
N LEU A 202 -1.40 12.61 -14.28
CA LEU A 202 -0.09 11.98 -14.45
C LEU A 202 0.63 12.67 -15.60
N TYR A 203 1.88 13.03 -15.40
CA TYR A 203 2.72 13.67 -16.41
C TYR A 203 3.69 12.65 -16.99
N LEU A 204 3.86 12.71 -18.31
CA LEU A 204 4.72 11.83 -19.10
C LEU A 204 5.68 12.72 -19.90
N ARG A 205 6.99 12.55 -19.74
CA ARG A 205 7.99 13.25 -20.57
C ARG A 205 8.26 12.45 -21.84
N GLY A 206 8.05 13.06 -22.99
CA GLY A 206 8.57 12.57 -24.26
C GLY A 206 9.87 13.27 -24.68
N PRO A 207 10.57 12.75 -25.71
CA PRO A 207 10.07 11.75 -26.65
C PRO A 207 10.10 10.32 -26.10
N SER A 208 9.03 9.56 -26.34
CA SER A 208 8.90 8.17 -25.89
C SER A 208 8.15 7.31 -26.92
N PRO A 209 8.49 6.01 -27.05
CA PRO A 209 7.77 5.13 -27.96
C PRO A 209 6.34 4.85 -27.46
N ALA A 210 5.50 4.33 -28.36
CA ALA A 210 4.17 3.84 -27.98
C ALA A 210 4.31 2.62 -27.06
N GLY A 211 3.35 2.41 -26.15
CA GLY A 211 3.38 1.28 -25.23
C GLY A 211 2.20 1.24 -24.27
N GLU A 212 2.17 0.22 -23.43
CA GLU A 212 1.13 0.02 -22.43
C GLU A 212 1.49 0.69 -21.12
N LEU A 213 0.60 1.54 -20.62
CA LEU A 213 0.65 2.10 -19.27
C LEU A 213 -0.33 1.33 -18.39
N VAL A 214 0.16 0.80 -17.28
CA VAL A 214 -0.66 0.08 -16.31
C VAL A 214 -0.93 0.97 -15.12
N LEU A 215 -2.20 1.15 -14.78
CA LEU A 215 -2.64 1.88 -13.61
C LEU A 215 -3.23 0.93 -12.57
N ARG A 216 -2.76 1.03 -11.33
CA ARG A 216 -3.20 0.21 -10.19
C ARG A 216 -3.58 1.11 -9.02
N CYS A 217 -4.41 0.60 -8.12
CA CYS A 217 -4.85 1.35 -6.96
C CYS A 217 -5.09 0.45 -5.75
N ALA A 218 -4.90 1.01 -4.56
CA ALA A 218 -5.17 0.32 -3.30
C ALA A 218 -6.67 -0.06 -3.14
N PRO A 219 -7.02 -1.04 -2.27
CA PRO A 219 -8.39 -1.58 -2.13
C PRO A 219 -9.51 -0.56 -1.84
N HIS A 220 -9.17 0.61 -1.31
CA HIS A 220 -10.13 1.67 -0.97
C HIS A 220 -10.12 2.84 -1.96
N VAL A 221 -9.56 2.59 -3.13
CA VAL A 221 -9.47 3.53 -4.24
C VAL A 221 -10.02 2.85 -5.47
N ARG A 222 -10.75 3.59 -6.29
CA ARG A 222 -11.27 3.10 -7.55
C ARG A 222 -10.94 4.08 -8.66
N LEU A 223 -10.27 3.58 -9.69
CA LEU A 223 -9.99 4.33 -10.91
C LEU A 223 -11.17 4.29 -11.85
N GLY A 224 -11.51 5.45 -12.43
CA GLY A 224 -12.47 5.58 -13.51
C GLY A 224 -11.99 4.93 -14.81
N ALA A 225 -12.94 4.51 -15.66
CA ALA A 225 -12.66 3.86 -16.93
C ALA A 225 -12.31 4.83 -18.07
N HIS A 226 -12.37 6.14 -17.81
CA HIS A 226 -12.15 7.18 -18.81
C HIS A 226 -10.87 7.94 -18.48
N TRP A 227 -9.93 7.88 -19.41
CA TRP A 227 -8.66 8.57 -19.35
C TRP A 227 -8.42 9.32 -20.64
N SER A 228 -7.76 10.46 -20.55
CA SER A 228 -7.41 11.28 -21.71
C SER A 228 -5.96 11.74 -21.65
N LEU A 229 -5.26 11.68 -22.78
CA LEU A 229 -3.91 12.20 -22.97
C LEU A 229 -3.98 13.50 -23.77
N ASP A 230 -3.48 14.60 -23.20
CA ASP A 230 -3.58 15.95 -23.76
C ASP A 230 -5.01 16.32 -24.22
N GLY A 231 -6.00 15.86 -23.46
CA GLY A 231 -7.43 16.07 -23.74
C GLY A 231 -8.03 15.17 -24.82
N GLN A 232 -7.30 14.19 -25.35
CA GLN A 232 -7.83 13.16 -26.25
C GLN A 232 -8.12 11.86 -25.49
N ASP A 233 -9.32 11.32 -25.64
CA ASP A 233 -9.72 10.07 -24.99
C ASP A 233 -8.84 8.90 -25.44
N LEU A 234 -8.43 8.07 -24.47
CA LEU A 234 -7.67 6.86 -24.71
C LEU A 234 -8.54 5.61 -24.56
N GLY A 235 -8.18 4.58 -25.34
CA GLY A 235 -8.68 3.23 -25.12
C GLY A 235 -8.15 2.67 -23.81
N CYS A 236 -9.05 2.18 -22.96
CA CYS A 236 -8.73 1.56 -21.68
C CYS A 236 -9.26 0.13 -21.65
N GLU A 237 -8.43 -0.80 -21.22
CA GLU A 237 -8.81 -2.19 -20.98
C GLU A 237 -8.72 -2.51 -19.50
N GLN A 238 -9.64 -3.32 -19.01
CA GLN A 238 -9.65 -3.70 -17.61
C GLN A 238 -8.60 -4.80 -17.39
N GLY A 239 -7.62 -4.52 -16.54
CA GLY A 239 -6.61 -5.51 -16.15
C GLY A 239 -7.20 -6.59 -15.24
N SER A 240 -6.54 -7.73 -15.16
CA SER A 240 -6.91 -8.88 -14.32
C SER A 240 -7.05 -8.53 -12.83
N ASN A 241 -6.36 -7.50 -12.36
CA ASN A 241 -6.27 -7.11 -10.95
C ASN A 241 -7.14 -5.88 -10.60
N GLY A 242 -8.11 -5.51 -11.44
CA GLY A 242 -9.00 -4.36 -11.21
C GLY A 242 -8.40 -2.98 -11.53
N GLY A 243 -7.14 -2.94 -11.98
CA GLY A 243 -6.50 -1.78 -12.59
C GLY A 243 -6.91 -1.55 -14.06
N TRP A 244 -6.32 -0.54 -14.68
CA TRP A 244 -6.53 -0.20 -16.09
C TRP A 244 -5.24 -0.33 -16.88
N ILE A 245 -5.35 -0.88 -18.09
CA ILE A 245 -4.27 -0.89 -19.09
C ILE A 245 -4.65 0.14 -20.16
N LEU A 246 -3.77 1.12 -20.39
CA LEU A 246 -3.95 2.19 -21.36
C LEU A 246 -2.95 2.03 -22.49
N HIS A 247 -3.45 2.11 -23.72
CA HIS A 247 -2.62 2.06 -24.91
C HIS A 247 -2.13 3.47 -25.26
N LEU A 248 -0.89 3.81 -24.86
CA LEU A 248 -0.30 5.11 -25.14
C LEU A 248 0.29 5.16 -26.56
N PRO A 249 0.01 6.23 -27.33
CA PRO A 249 0.70 6.47 -28.59
C PRO A 249 2.15 6.91 -28.35
N SER A 250 2.95 6.99 -29.41
CA SER A 250 4.29 7.60 -29.32
C SER A 250 4.17 9.08 -28.95
N LEU A 251 4.95 9.49 -27.94
CA LEU A 251 4.96 10.86 -27.43
C LEU A 251 6.02 11.69 -28.13
N ALA A 252 5.67 12.94 -28.41
CA ALA A 252 6.60 13.92 -28.97
C ALA A 252 7.52 14.48 -27.86
N GLU A 253 8.49 15.31 -28.22
CA GLU A 253 9.31 16.00 -27.21
C GLU A 253 8.44 16.99 -26.41
N GLY A 254 8.48 16.89 -25.08
CA GLY A 254 7.72 17.75 -24.17
C GLY A 254 7.04 16.98 -23.03
N ASP A 255 6.27 17.71 -22.22
CA ASP A 255 5.46 17.14 -21.14
C ASP A 255 4.03 16.94 -21.64
N HIS A 256 3.51 15.74 -21.42
CA HIS A 256 2.17 15.33 -21.80
C HIS A 256 1.32 15.07 -20.56
N GLU A 257 0.06 15.50 -20.59
CA GLU A 257 -0.86 15.39 -19.45
C GLU A 257 -1.82 14.22 -19.67
N LEU A 258 -1.70 13.18 -18.84
CA LEU A 258 -2.67 12.11 -18.75
C LEU A 258 -3.62 12.36 -17.57
N THR A 259 -4.91 12.50 -17.83
CA THR A 259 -5.92 12.77 -16.79
C THR A 259 -6.94 11.65 -16.67
N GLY A 260 -7.33 11.37 -15.43
CA GLY A 260 -8.38 10.42 -15.11
C GLY A 260 -9.17 10.84 -13.87
N VAL A 261 -10.16 10.03 -13.48
CA VAL A 261 -10.97 10.26 -12.28
C VAL A 261 -10.74 9.16 -11.27
N VAL A 262 -10.65 9.54 -10.01
CA VAL A 262 -10.50 8.64 -8.87
C VAL A 262 -11.71 8.77 -7.96
N GLN A 263 -12.17 7.66 -7.41
CA GLN A 263 -13.15 7.60 -6.33
C GLN A 263 -12.53 6.95 -5.10
N THR A 264 -12.64 7.60 -3.94
CA THR A 264 -12.26 7.00 -2.65
C THR A 264 -13.45 6.25 -2.05
N LEU A 265 -13.18 5.07 -1.53
CA LEU A 265 -14.14 4.22 -0.83
C LEU A 265 -13.96 4.39 0.68
N LEU A 266 -14.83 3.76 1.47
CA LEU A 266 -14.70 3.74 2.93
C LEU A 266 -13.63 2.71 3.35
N PRO A 267 -12.47 3.13 3.89
CA PRO A 267 -11.49 2.21 4.47
C PRO A 267 -11.92 1.79 5.89
N PRO A 268 -11.43 0.69 6.48
CA PRO A 268 -11.71 0.29 7.88
C PRO A 268 -11.21 1.29 8.94
N THR A 269 -10.15 2.02 8.64
CA THR A 269 -9.57 3.12 9.43
C THR A 269 -9.11 4.22 8.48
N SER A 270 -9.02 5.46 8.97
CA SER A 270 -8.45 6.55 8.15
C SER A 270 -6.98 6.23 7.90
N GLY A 271 -6.48 6.46 6.69
CA GLY A 271 -5.14 5.99 6.35
C GLY A 271 -4.63 6.45 4.99
N GLN A 272 -3.38 6.08 4.74
CA GLN A 272 -2.73 6.24 3.44
C GLN A 272 -3.23 5.19 2.47
N ALA A 273 -3.36 5.58 1.21
CA ALA A 273 -3.56 4.73 0.07
C ALA A 273 -2.72 5.27 -1.09
N GLU A 274 -2.55 4.46 -2.13
CA GLU A 274 -1.73 4.83 -3.28
C GLU A 274 -2.42 4.48 -4.60
N ILE A 275 -2.09 5.29 -5.61
CA ILE A 275 -2.33 4.98 -7.00
C ILE A 275 -0.96 4.86 -7.66
N GLN A 276 -0.76 3.75 -8.36
CA GLN A 276 0.49 3.44 -9.05
C GLN A 276 0.26 3.55 -10.56
N ALA A 277 1.25 4.13 -11.23
CA ALA A 277 1.40 4.09 -12.68
C ALA A 277 2.70 3.37 -13.01
N LEU A 278 2.64 2.38 -13.90
CA LEU A 278 3.79 1.65 -14.43
C LEU A 278 3.83 1.80 -15.94
N TRP A 279 4.92 2.33 -16.47
CA TRP A 279 5.12 2.51 -17.90
C TRP A 279 6.56 2.22 -18.28
N GLN A 280 6.76 1.24 -19.17
CA GLN A 280 8.09 0.86 -19.68
C GLN A 280 9.12 0.64 -18.56
N GLY A 281 8.70 -0.04 -17.48
CA GLY A 281 9.54 -0.33 -16.32
C GLY A 281 9.72 0.83 -15.32
N VAL A 282 9.17 2.02 -15.59
CA VAL A 282 9.20 3.16 -14.65
C VAL A 282 7.90 3.24 -13.88
N GLU A 283 8.02 3.37 -12.56
CA GLU A 283 6.89 3.50 -11.65
C GLU A 283 6.75 4.93 -11.10
N ALA A 284 5.50 5.37 -10.94
CA ALA A 284 5.17 6.59 -10.23
C ALA A 284 3.98 6.38 -9.30
N PHE A 285 4.11 6.93 -8.10
CA PHE A 285 3.14 6.75 -7.03
C PHE A 285 2.48 8.09 -6.68
N LEU A 286 1.15 8.07 -6.58
CA LEU A 286 0.37 9.16 -6.01
C LEU A 286 -0.09 8.74 -4.62
N PRO A 287 0.58 9.21 -3.54
CA PRO A 287 0.09 8.99 -2.19
C PRO A 287 -1.18 9.82 -1.98
N ILE A 288 -2.21 9.18 -1.45
CA ILE A 288 -3.45 9.83 -1.06
C ILE A 288 -3.77 9.51 0.41
N MET A 289 -4.25 10.52 1.13
CA MET A 289 -4.79 10.34 2.48
C MET A 289 -6.31 10.22 2.37
N ILE A 290 -6.86 9.10 2.85
CA ILE A 290 -8.31 8.89 2.91
C ILE A 290 -8.77 9.02 4.36
N GLY A 291 -9.47 10.10 4.63
CA GLY A 291 -10.19 10.32 5.87
C GLY A 291 -11.57 9.66 5.87
N ARG A 292 -12.04 9.38 7.08
CA ARG A 292 -13.37 8.86 7.37
C ARG A 292 -14.24 9.89 8.08
N SER A 293 -14.05 11.19 7.81
CA SER A 293 -14.59 12.29 8.63
C SER A 293 -16.07 12.19 9.01
N TRP A 294 -16.93 11.71 8.10
CA TRP A 294 -18.37 11.55 8.36
C TRP A 294 -18.77 10.18 8.92
N PHE A 295 -17.82 9.25 9.04
CA PHE A 295 -17.97 7.93 9.66
C PHE A 295 -17.31 7.83 11.03
N ASP A 296 -16.29 8.63 11.31
CA ASP A 296 -15.54 8.65 12.58
C ASP A 296 -15.84 9.94 13.37
N TYR A 297 -17.07 10.46 13.24
CA TYR A 297 -17.50 11.62 14.02
C TYR A 297 -17.57 11.25 15.50
N ASP A 298 -16.66 11.81 16.30
CA ASP A 298 -16.64 11.66 17.75
C ASP A 298 -17.15 12.96 18.39
N GLY A 299 -18.39 12.92 18.88
CA GLY A 299 -19.05 14.11 19.40
C GLY A 299 -20.49 13.90 19.85
N LEU A 300 -21.01 14.88 20.60
CA LEU A 300 -22.41 14.93 20.98
C LEU A 300 -23.23 15.54 19.83
N GLN A 301 -23.94 14.72 19.08
CA GLN A 301 -24.80 15.20 18.00
C GLN A 301 -26.18 15.58 18.52
N ARG A 302 -26.73 16.72 18.08
CA ARG A 302 -28.12 17.12 18.42
C ARG A 302 -29.04 17.02 17.21
N ILE A 303 -29.96 16.05 17.20
CA ILE A 303 -30.96 15.88 16.15
C ILE A 303 -32.30 16.53 16.51
N GLN A 304 -33.04 17.01 15.50
CA GLN A 304 -34.41 17.48 15.64
C GLN A 304 -35.39 16.39 15.19
N VAL A 305 -36.33 16.03 16.04
CA VAL A 305 -37.33 15.00 15.78
C VAL A 305 -38.73 15.56 16.00
N ASP A 306 -39.69 15.16 15.18
CA ASP A 306 -41.11 15.42 15.36
C ASP A 306 -41.85 14.08 15.43
N THR A 307 -41.85 13.50 16.62
CA THR A 307 -42.49 12.20 16.87
C THR A 307 -42.96 12.10 18.31
N HIS A 308 -44.01 11.29 18.50
CA HIS A 308 -44.47 10.87 19.82
C HIS A 308 -43.91 9.50 20.22
N SER A 309 -43.20 8.84 19.31
CA SER A 309 -42.63 7.52 19.54
C SER A 309 -41.45 7.59 20.51
N PRO A 310 -41.34 6.65 21.47
CA PRO A 310 -40.10 6.48 22.22
C PRO A 310 -38.96 6.09 21.25
N LEU A 311 -37.81 6.73 21.42
CA LEU A 311 -36.62 6.54 20.62
C LEU A 311 -35.60 5.71 21.40
N LEU A 312 -35.16 4.60 20.83
CA LEU A 312 -34.01 3.84 21.31
C LEU A 312 -32.73 4.48 20.76
N LEU A 313 -31.86 4.95 21.67
CA LEU A 313 -30.57 5.54 21.36
C LEU A 313 -29.49 4.45 21.20
N PRO A 314 -28.36 4.75 20.52
CA PRO A 314 -27.21 3.84 20.41
C PRO A 314 -26.70 3.34 21.77
N SER A 315 -26.75 4.19 22.80
CA SER A 315 -26.40 3.83 24.19
C SER A 315 -27.34 2.81 24.85
N GLY A 316 -28.40 2.36 24.16
CA GLY A 316 -29.45 1.49 24.69
C GLY A 316 -30.49 2.21 25.56
N ARG A 317 -30.33 3.53 25.77
CA ARG A 317 -31.30 4.34 26.52
C ARG A 317 -32.53 4.64 25.67
N ILE A 318 -33.69 4.71 26.32
CA ILE A 318 -34.95 5.14 25.67
C ILE A 318 -35.21 6.60 26.02
N ARG A 319 -35.53 7.41 25.00
CA ARG A 319 -35.95 8.81 25.15
C ARG A 319 -37.29 9.03 24.49
N SER A 320 -38.23 9.63 25.22
CA SER A 320 -39.52 10.03 24.67
C SER A 320 -39.52 11.52 24.37
N THR A 321 -39.99 11.87 23.18
CA THR A 321 -40.29 13.26 22.79
C THR A 321 -41.80 13.43 22.68
N SER A 322 -42.30 14.58 23.12
CA SER A 322 -43.72 14.92 23.00
C SER A 322 -43.97 15.77 21.74
N GLY A 323 -43.78 15.18 20.55
CA GLY A 323 -43.83 15.90 19.26
C GLY A 323 -42.48 16.50 18.90
N ARG A 324 -42.48 17.73 18.39
CA ARG A 324 -41.26 18.44 17.95
C ARG A 324 -40.31 18.74 19.12
N GLY A 325 -39.14 18.12 19.10
CA GLY A 325 -38.12 18.26 20.14
C GLY A 325 -36.71 17.95 19.63
N SER A 326 -35.72 18.17 20.50
CA SER A 326 -34.33 17.88 20.17
C SER A 326 -33.79 16.76 21.06
N VAL A 327 -33.08 15.81 20.47
CA VAL A 327 -32.44 14.71 21.19
C VAL A 327 -30.93 14.80 20.98
N SER A 328 -30.18 14.72 22.08
CA SER A 328 -28.72 14.61 22.03
C SER A 328 -28.32 13.14 22.02
N VAL A 329 -27.48 12.77 21.08
CA VAL A 329 -26.93 11.44 20.90
C VAL A 329 -25.43 11.53 21.15
N GLU A 330 -24.93 10.79 22.13
CA GLU A 330 -23.50 10.54 22.31
C GLU A 330 -23.11 9.59 21.17
N ASP A 331 -22.16 10.00 20.34
CA ASP A 331 -21.87 9.30 19.10
C ASP A 331 -20.38 8.99 18.95
N GLU A 332 -20.10 7.70 18.69
CA GLU A 332 -18.82 7.20 18.18
C GLU A 332 -19.08 6.69 16.76
N GLY A 333 -18.91 7.57 15.78
CA GLY A 333 -19.05 7.25 14.36
C GLY A 333 -20.48 7.21 13.82
N LEU A 334 -20.75 6.41 12.77
CA LEU A 334 -22.10 6.30 12.17
C LEU A 334 -23.00 5.41 13.05
N ASN A 335 -24.11 5.96 13.53
CA ASN A 335 -25.03 5.26 14.43
C ASN A 335 -26.50 5.41 14.04
N VAL A 336 -27.38 4.75 14.79
CA VAL A 336 -28.81 4.69 14.51
C VAL A 336 -29.67 4.96 15.74
N VAL A 337 -30.69 5.80 15.55
CA VAL A 337 -31.78 6.01 16.51
C VAL A 337 -33.04 5.34 15.96
N ILE A 338 -33.66 4.47 16.77
CA ILE A 338 -34.78 3.63 16.34
C ILE A 338 -36.08 4.10 17.02
N PRO A 339 -37.09 4.56 16.26
CA PRO A 339 -38.44 4.76 16.78
C PRO A 339 -39.08 3.42 17.13
N LEU A 340 -39.53 3.24 18.38
CA LEU A 340 -40.05 1.95 18.83
C LEU A 340 -41.44 1.60 18.26
N ASP A 341 -42.22 2.59 17.85
CA ASP A 341 -43.53 2.35 17.22
C ASP A 341 -43.42 1.98 15.74
N ASP A 342 -42.35 2.41 15.06
CA ASP A 342 -42.04 2.03 13.67
C ASP A 342 -40.52 1.84 13.48
N PRO A 343 -39.98 0.67 13.90
CA PRO A 343 -38.55 0.38 13.78
C PRO A 343 -38.02 0.32 12.35
N THR A 344 -38.90 0.33 11.34
CA THR A 344 -38.52 0.24 9.93
C THR A 344 -38.05 1.57 9.35
N LYS A 345 -38.20 2.67 10.09
CA LYS A 345 -37.73 4.02 9.73
C LYS A 345 -36.68 4.53 10.71
N PRO A 346 -35.47 3.97 10.68
CA PRO A 346 -34.38 4.44 11.52
C PRO A 346 -33.97 5.87 11.14
N ILE A 347 -33.54 6.63 12.15
CA ILE A 347 -32.85 7.90 11.95
C ILE A 347 -31.35 7.63 12.06
N TRP A 348 -30.64 7.84 10.95
CA TRP A 348 -29.17 7.73 10.93
C TRP A 348 -28.53 8.99 11.52
N VAL A 349 -27.64 8.79 12.47
CA VAL A 349 -26.89 9.83 13.19
C VAL A 349 -25.38 9.57 13.03
N GLY A 350 -24.54 10.51 13.44
CA GLY A 350 -23.10 10.45 13.23
C GLY A 350 -22.64 11.14 11.95
N THR A 351 -23.60 11.68 11.18
CA THR A 351 -23.32 12.52 10.01
C THR A 351 -23.61 13.97 10.38
N GLY A 352 -22.67 14.90 10.22
CA GLY A 352 -22.87 16.33 10.55
C GLY A 352 -24.07 17.00 9.84
N ILE A 353 -24.71 16.29 8.90
CA ILE A 353 -25.92 16.67 8.18
C ILE A 353 -27.17 16.60 9.08
N ALA A 354 -27.25 15.64 10.01
CA ALA A 354 -28.48 15.34 10.76
C ALA A 354 -28.88 16.42 11.79
N GLU A 355 -28.00 17.36 12.14
CA GLU A 355 -28.31 18.45 13.06
C GLU A 355 -29.27 19.51 12.46
N SER A 356 -29.26 19.63 11.14
CA SER A 356 -30.04 20.62 10.40
C SER A 356 -31.38 20.09 9.88
N ILE A 357 -31.61 18.78 9.97
CA ILE A 357 -32.78 18.09 9.42
C ILE A 357 -33.81 17.84 10.52
N LEU A 358 -35.08 18.16 10.24
CA LEU A 358 -36.20 17.71 11.05
C LEU A 358 -36.64 16.32 10.60
N TRP A 359 -36.53 15.34 11.50
CA TRP A 359 -36.95 13.96 11.23
C TRP A 359 -38.37 13.73 11.73
N SER A 360 -39.26 13.26 10.85
CA SER A 360 -40.64 12.89 11.16
C SER A 360 -40.89 11.42 10.80
N PRO A 361 -40.24 10.47 11.51
CA PRO A 361 -40.35 9.04 11.23
C PRO A 361 -41.77 8.49 11.45
#